data_AF-A0A7C7L6S5-F1
#
_entry.id   AF-A0A7C7L6S5-F1
#
_cell.length_a   1.000
_cell.length_b   1.000
_cell.length_c   1.000
_cell.angle_alpha   90.00
_cell.angle_beta   90.00
_cell.angle_gamma   90.00
#
_symmetry.space_group_name_H-M   'P 1'
#
loop_
_entity.id
_entity.type
_entity.pdbx_description
1 polymer ?
#
loop_
_entity_poly.entity_id
_entity_poly.type
_entity_poly.pdbx_seq_one_letter_code
_entity_poly.pdbx_strand_id
1 'polypeptide(L)'
;MISLTAMGVLFLAASQQPASPPDGQAIYTQSCALCHGEKGDGEGTAKFDKPARSFIDGGYAFGNTPAALFNTIANGIGGTPMPGFKGQLSEAQIKAVAAYVLEFVPQKETTNILAAVLQVSDRPMVVRGGLKSYQKDGDVITRGVVLGGIDGLSVEYDTQTMAILAFR
;
A
#
# COMPACT_ATOMS: atom_id res chain seq x y z
N MET A 1 19.45 -79.68 4.01
CA MET A 1 18.38 -78.91 3.34
C MET A 1 18.32 -77.56 4.03
N ILE A 2 18.82 -76.52 3.38
CA ILE A 2 19.11 -75.21 3.99
C ILE A 2 17.87 -74.32 3.89
N SER A 3 17.37 -73.86 5.03
CA SER A 3 16.23 -72.94 5.14
C SER A 3 16.72 -71.51 4.91
N LEU A 4 16.26 -70.85 3.84
CA LEU A 4 16.49 -69.42 3.60
C LEU A 4 15.31 -68.63 4.17
N THR A 5 15.54 -67.90 5.26
CA THR A 5 14.64 -66.85 5.74
C THR A 5 14.96 -65.54 5.01
N ALA A 6 13.99 -65.03 4.25
CA ALA A 6 14.09 -63.73 3.60
C ALA A 6 13.90 -62.61 4.64
N MET A 7 14.97 -61.87 4.94
CA MET A 7 14.90 -60.62 5.70
C MET A 7 14.36 -59.51 4.80
N GLY A 8 13.07 -59.20 4.96
CA GLY A 8 12.43 -58.04 4.32
C GLY A 8 12.95 -56.74 4.94
N VAL A 9 13.58 -55.89 4.13
CA VAL A 9 14.00 -54.55 4.51
C VAL A 9 12.79 -53.61 4.39
N LEU A 10 12.26 -53.19 5.54
CA LEU A 10 11.15 -52.25 5.62
C LEU A 10 11.69 -50.82 5.43
N PHE A 11 11.50 -50.24 4.24
CA PHE A 11 11.77 -48.83 4.01
C PHE A 11 10.68 -47.99 4.69
N LEU A 12 11.03 -47.34 5.82
CA LEU A 12 10.22 -46.27 6.39
C LEU A 12 10.33 -45.03 5.48
N ALA A 13 9.33 -44.80 4.65
CA ALA A 13 9.13 -43.52 3.99
C ALA A 13 8.66 -42.51 5.05
N ALA A 14 9.57 -41.62 5.48
CA ALA A 14 9.21 -40.47 6.31
C ALA A 14 8.31 -39.53 5.48
N SER A 15 7.04 -39.40 5.87
CA SER A 15 6.12 -38.42 5.29
C SER A 15 6.61 -37.01 5.63
N GLN A 16 7.10 -36.28 4.63
CA GLN A 16 7.36 -34.84 4.77
C GLN A 16 6.03 -34.11 4.89
N GLN A 17 5.62 -33.82 6.13
CA GLN A 17 4.52 -32.89 6.37
C GLN A 17 4.92 -31.51 5.82
N PRO A 18 4.05 -30.81 5.08
CA PRO A 18 4.35 -29.46 4.63
C PRO A 18 4.60 -28.57 5.85
N ALA A 19 5.67 -27.78 5.79
CA ALA A 19 5.96 -26.80 6.84
C ALA A 19 4.80 -25.82 6.96
N SER A 20 4.41 -25.48 8.19
CA SER A 20 3.38 -24.48 8.47
C SER A 20 3.72 -23.15 7.78
N PRO A 21 2.71 -22.40 7.30
CA PRO A 21 2.95 -21.09 6.69
C PRO A 21 3.60 -20.14 7.71
N PRO A 22 4.45 -19.20 7.27
CA PRO A 22 5.05 -18.21 8.16
C PRO A 22 3.99 -17.33 8.84
N ASP A 23 4.21 -17.05 10.11
CA ASP A 23 3.34 -16.17 10.91
C ASP A 23 3.74 -14.69 10.72
N GLY A 24 2.94 -13.95 9.94
CA GLY A 24 3.18 -12.55 9.64
C GLY A 24 3.09 -11.63 10.87
N GLN A 25 2.18 -11.94 11.81
CA GLN A 25 2.00 -11.16 13.03
C GLN A 25 3.21 -11.31 13.95
N ALA A 26 3.70 -12.54 14.13
CA ALA A 26 4.89 -12.79 14.95
C ALA A 26 6.12 -12.06 14.38
N ILE A 27 6.30 -12.10 13.05
CA ILE A 27 7.39 -11.37 12.36
C ILE A 27 7.24 -9.86 12.57
N TYR A 28 6.03 -9.32 12.44
CA TYR A 28 5.77 -7.90 12.66
C TYR A 28 6.16 -7.47 14.08
N THR A 29 5.70 -8.20 15.08
CA THR A 29 6.01 -7.92 16.49
C THR A 29 7.50 -7.93 16.75
N GLN A 30 8.23 -8.88 16.15
CA GLN A 30 9.66 -9.03 16.38
C GLN A 30 10.54 -8.03 15.62
N SER A 31 10.14 -7.64 14.41
CA SER A 31 11.01 -6.89 13.48
C SER A 31 10.50 -5.52 13.06
N CYS A 32 9.22 -5.20 13.29
CA CYS A 32 8.58 -4.00 12.75
C CYS A 32 8.01 -3.09 13.86
N ALA A 33 7.38 -3.69 14.88
CA ALA A 33 6.65 -2.98 15.93
C ALA A 33 7.52 -2.00 16.75
N LEU A 34 8.83 -2.27 16.85
CA LEU A 34 9.78 -1.39 17.53
C LEU A 34 9.74 0.05 16.97
N CYS A 35 9.57 0.19 15.65
CA CYS A 35 9.51 1.48 14.98
C CYS A 35 8.05 1.86 14.63
N HIS A 36 7.28 0.92 14.09
CA HIS A 36 5.93 1.19 13.57
C HIS A 36 4.81 1.09 14.61
N GLY A 37 5.13 0.73 15.86
CA GLY A 37 4.14 0.50 16.91
C GLY A 37 3.42 -0.85 16.77
N GLU A 38 2.98 -1.42 17.87
CA GLU A 38 2.22 -2.70 17.88
C GLU A 38 0.91 -2.58 17.10
N LYS A 39 0.33 -1.38 17.07
CA LYS A 39 -0.93 -1.06 16.38
C LYS A 39 -0.72 -0.54 14.95
N GLY A 40 0.52 -0.42 14.48
CA GLY A 40 0.82 0.17 13.18
C GLY A 40 0.54 1.67 13.11
N ASP A 41 0.53 2.37 14.24
CA ASP A 41 0.27 3.81 14.38
C ASP A 41 1.53 4.68 14.21
N GLY A 42 2.70 4.08 13.98
CA GLY A 42 3.97 4.79 13.89
C GLY A 42 4.52 5.23 15.25
N GLU A 43 3.86 4.87 16.36
CA GLU A 43 4.24 5.25 17.74
C GLU A 43 5.12 4.18 18.40
N GLY A 44 6.08 3.64 17.64
CA GLY A 44 7.09 2.73 18.17
C GLY A 44 7.95 3.37 19.27
N THR A 45 8.60 2.52 20.06
CA THR A 45 9.50 2.95 21.15
C THR A 45 10.84 3.46 20.62
N ALA A 46 11.26 3.05 19.41
CA ALA A 46 12.40 3.64 18.74
C ALA A 46 12.08 5.05 18.25
N LYS A 47 12.89 6.04 18.67
CA LYS A 47 12.72 7.44 18.31
C LYS A 47 13.78 7.87 17.31
N PHE A 48 13.35 8.56 16.27
CA PHE A 48 14.16 9.13 15.19
C PHE A 48 13.71 10.57 14.92
N ASP A 49 14.49 11.33 14.14
CA ASP A 49 14.15 12.71 13.76
C ASP A 49 12.79 12.84 13.08
N LYS A 50 12.34 11.78 12.39
CA LYS A 50 11.01 11.65 11.83
C LYS A 50 10.38 10.36 12.35
N PRO A 51 9.10 10.39 12.77
CA PRO A 51 8.42 9.18 13.22
C PRO A 51 8.33 8.16 12.08
N ALA A 52 8.21 6.89 12.45
CA ALA A 52 7.89 5.85 11.49
C ALA A 52 6.51 6.11 10.87
N ARG A 53 6.26 5.47 9.73
CA ARG A 53 4.99 5.63 9.04
C ARG A 53 3.88 4.92 9.82
N SER A 54 2.79 5.64 10.07
CA SER A 54 1.50 5.09 10.47
C SER A 54 0.80 4.44 9.27
N PHE A 55 0.44 3.17 9.42
CA PHE A 55 -0.32 2.40 8.44
C PHE A 55 -1.83 2.64 8.60
N ILE A 56 -2.29 2.89 9.83
CA ILE A 56 -3.70 3.18 10.13
C ILE A 56 -4.18 4.52 9.57
N ASP A 57 -3.27 5.45 9.26
CA ASP A 57 -3.61 6.71 8.59
C ASP A 57 -3.55 6.58 7.06
N GLY A 58 -3.37 5.38 6.52
CA GLY A 58 -3.18 5.16 5.09
C GLY A 58 -1.81 5.61 4.58
N GLY A 59 -0.82 5.79 5.47
CA GLY A 59 0.53 6.20 5.09
C GLY A 59 1.32 5.05 4.48
N TYR A 60 1.58 5.09 3.16
CA TYR A 60 2.43 4.14 2.46
C TYR A 60 3.37 4.84 1.49
N ALA A 61 4.69 4.69 1.68
CA ALA A 61 5.69 5.43 0.90
C ALA A 61 5.65 5.10 -0.61
N PHE A 62 5.37 3.85 -0.95
CA PHE A 62 5.38 3.35 -2.33
C PHE A 62 4.09 2.59 -2.69
N GLY A 63 3.01 2.84 -1.95
CA GLY A 63 1.71 2.20 -2.13
C GLY A 63 1.44 1.02 -1.20
N ASN A 64 0.17 0.65 -1.13
CA ASN A 64 -0.40 -0.36 -0.23
C ASN A 64 -0.86 -1.62 -0.97
N THR A 65 -0.16 -2.01 -2.03
CA THR A 65 -0.39 -3.30 -2.70
C THR A 65 0.53 -4.36 -2.09
N PRO A 66 0.17 -5.66 -2.13
CA PRO A 66 1.05 -6.72 -1.67
C PRO A 66 2.46 -6.67 -2.31
N ALA A 67 2.53 -6.35 -3.60
CA ALA A 67 3.80 -6.22 -4.33
C ALA A 67 4.61 -4.99 -3.88
N ALA A 68 3.95 -3.84 -3.68
CA ALA A 68 4.61 -2.62 -3.20
C ALA A 68 5.18 -2.80 -1.79
N LEU A 69 4.40 -3.41 -0.89
CA LEU A 69 4.85 -3.72 0.47
C LEU A 69 5.98 -4.72 0.47
N PHE A 70 5.88 -5.80 -0.30
CA PHE A 70 6.97 -6.77 -0.45
C PHE A 70 8.28 -6.08 -0.87
N ASN A 71 8.22 -5.25 -1.91
CA ASN A 71 9.40 -4.54 -2.41
C ASN A 71 9.97 -3.56 -1.37
N THR A 72 9.10 -2.86 -0.63
CA THR A 72 9.52 -1.93 0.41
C THR A 72 10.19 -2.67 1.57
N ILE A 73 9.61 -3.77 2.04
CA ILE A 73 10.16 -4.57 3.15
C ILE A 73 11.46 -5.27 2.72
N ALA A 74 11.52 -5.81 1.50
CA ALA A 74 12.70 -6.50 1.01
C ALA A 74 13.91 -5.55 0.88
N ASN A 75 13.69 -4.35 0.33
CA ASN A 75 14.78 -3.45 -0.03
C ASN A 75 15.03 -2.33 0.99
N GLY A 76 14.08 -2.06 1.89
CA GLY A 76 14.12 -0.92 2.79
C GLY A 76 13.88 0.40 2.07
N ILE A 77 14.09 1.50 2.79
CA ILE A 77 13.91 2.85 2.23
C ILE A 77 15.21 3.64 2.43
N GLY A 78 15.94 3.84 1.33
CA GLY A 78 17.20 4.57 1.32
C GLY A 78 17.05 5.99 1.86
N GLY A 79 18.02 6.43 2.68
CA GLY A 79 17.97 7.74 3.35
C GLY A 79 17.05 7.77 4.57
N THR A 80 16.53 6.63 5.02
CA THR A 80 15.73 6.52 6.25
C THR A 80 16.29 5.41 7.16
N PRO A 81 15.85 5.36 8.43
CA PRO A 81 16.19 4.26 9.33
C PRO A 81 15.56 2.89 8.96
N MET A 82 14.67 2.81 7.95
CA MET A 82 13.99 1.56 7.60
C MET A 82 14.89 0.64 6.77
N PRO A 83 15.37 -0.48 7.34
CA PRO A 83 16.29 -1.38 6.65
C PRO A 83 15.56 -2.26 5.64
N GLY A 84 16.33 -2.88 4.74
CA GLY A 84 15.84 -3.98 3.91
C GLY A 84 16.02 -5.32 4.62
N PHE A 85 15.01 -6.18 4.53
CA PHE A 85 14.99 -7.49 5.18
C PHE A 85 15.38 -8.65 4.25
N LYS A 86 15.76 -8.37 3.01
CA LYS A 86 16.25 -9.41 2.08
C LYS A 86 17.49 -10.10 2.67
N GLY A 87 17.45 -11.43 2.75
CA GLY A 87 18.52 -12.24 3.35
C GLY A 87 18.40 -12.44 4.86
N GLN A 88 17.54 -11.67 5.55
CA GLN A 88 17.15 -11.90 6.94
C GLN A 88 15.83 -12.67 7.03
N LEU A 89 14.90 -12.34 6.12
CA LEU A 89 13.62 -13.04 5.97
C LEU A 89 13.57 -13.73 4.59
N SER A 90 12.99 -14.92 4.56
CA SER A 90 12.61 -15.59 3.30
C SER A 90 11.51 -14.81 2.58
N GLU A 91 11.36 -15.02 1.27
CA GLU A 91 10.27 -14.38 0.52
C GLU A 91 8.88 -14.70 1.10
N ALA A 92 8.68 -15.92 1.58
CA ALA A 92 7.42 -16.33 2.20
C ALA A 92 7.16 -15.54 3.50
N GLN A 93 8.19 -15.32 4.32
CA GLN A 93 8.10 -14.49 5.52
C GLN A 93 7.82 -13.02 5.19
N ILE A 94 8.48 -12.46 4.17
CA ILE A 94 8.22 -11.08 3.72
C ILE A 94 6.78 -10.94 3.22
N LYS A 95 6.28 -11.90 2.44
CA LYS A 95 4.87 -11.92 2.00
C LYS A 95 3.90 -12.01 3.18
N ALA A 96 4.21 -12.85 4.17
CA ALA A 96 3.37 -13.00 5.35
C ALA A 96 3.28 -11.71 6.18
N VAL A 97 4.41 -11.05 6.46
CA VAL A 97 4.40 -9.77 7.20
C VAL A 97 3.79 -8.64 6.35
N ALA A 98 3.99 -8.63 5.03
CA ALA A 98 3.32 -7.68 4.14
C ALA A 98 1.80 -7.84 4.17
N ALA A 99 1.29 -9.08 4.21
CA ALA A 99 -0.13 -9.36 4.36
C ALA A 99 -0.66 -8.85 5.70
N TYR A 100 0.06 -9.09 6.80
CA TYR A 100 -0.33 -8.56 8.11
C TYR A 100 -0.35 -7.02 8.15
N VAL A 101 0.63 -6.35 7.52
CA VAL A 101 0.64 -4.89 7.41
C VAL A 101 -0.59 -4.34 6.67
N LEU A 102 -1.17 -5.09 5.73
CA LEU A 102 -2.40 -4.68 5.03
C LEU A 102 -3.63 -4.72 5.92
N GLU A 103 -3.61 -5.47 7.03
CA GLU A 103 -4.73 -5.52 7.98
C GLU A 103 -4.92 -4.19 8.71
N PHE A 104 -3.86 -3.36 8.80
CA PHE A 104 -3.94 -2.00 9.36
C PHE A 104 -4.55 -0.98 8.40
N VAL A 105 -4.68 -1.29 7.10
CA VAL A 105 -5.24 -0.34 6.12
C VAL A 105 -6.67 0.00 6.53
N PRO A 106 -7.03 1.29 6.64
CA PRO A 106 -8.42 1.69 6.84
C PRO A 106 -9.31 1.02 5.80
N GLN A 107 -10.32 0.29 6.27
CA GLN A 107 -11.28 -0.29 5.34
C GLN A 107 -11.91 0.84 4.54
N LYS A 108 -11.88 0.71 3.22
CA LYS A 108 -12.58 1.64 2.34
C LYS A 108 -14.05 1.59 2.72
N GLU A 109 -14.56 2.66 3.34
CA GLU A 109 -16.00 2.82 3.43
C GLU A 109 -16.54 2.79 2.00
N THR A 110 -17.41 1.83 1.71
CA THR A 110 -18.21 1.84 0.50
C THR A 110 -19.20 2.98 0.63
N THR A 111 -18.73 4.19 0.40
CA THR A 111 -19.59 5.36 0.27
C THR A 111 -20.48 5.13 -0.94
N ASN A 112 -21.73 5.56 -0.84
CA ASN A 112 -22.62 5.63 -1.98
C ASN A 112 -21.88 6.37 -3.11
N ILE A 113 -21.80 5.79 -4.30
CA ILE A 113 -21.11 6.42 -5.43
C ILE A 113 -21.66 7.84 -5.67
N LEU A 114 -22.96 8.08 -5.38
CA LEU A 114 -23.58 9.40 -5.43
C LEU A 114 -23.10 10.38 -4.35
N ALA A 115 -22.57 9.89 -3.21
CA ALA A 115 -21.90 10.70 -2.19
C ALA A 115 -20.42 10.97 -2.52
N ALA A 116 -19.82 10.16 -3.41
CA ALA A 116 -18.49 10.39 -3.98
C ALA A 116 -18.53 11.23 -5.27
N VAL A 117 -19.72 11.52 -5.81
CA VAL A 117 -19.91 12.55 -6.82
C VAL A 117 -19.78 13.89 -6.13
N LEU A 118 -18.74 14.66 -6.47
CA LEU A 118 -18.74 16.09 -6.24
C LEU A 118 -19.88 16.69 -7.07
N GLN A 119 -21.09 16.74 -6.51
CA GLN A 119 -22.19 17.46 -7.13
C GLN A 119 -21.88 18.95 -7.02
N VAL A 120 -21.43 19.51 -8.13
CA VAL A 120 -21.39 20.96 -8.33
C VAL A 120 -22.86 21.41 -8.51
N SER A 121 -23.59 21.47 -7.40
CA SER A 121 -25.04 21.79 -7.38
C SER A 121 -25.29 23.24 -7.77
N ASP A 122 -24.34 24.12 -7.44
CA ASP A 122 -24.33 25.50 -7.86
C ASP A 122 -23.20 25.72 -8.86
N ARG A 123 -23.46 26.49 -9.92
CA ARG A 123 -22.38 27.04 -10.76
C ARG A 123 -21.30 27.59 -9.81
N PRO A 124 -20.03 27.20 -9.94
CA PRO A 124 -18.98 27.65 -9.03
C PRO A 124 -19.03 29.18 -8.94
N MET A 125 -19.38 29.71 -7.76
CA MET A 125 -19.53 31.15 -7.56
C MET A 125 -18.21 31.91 -7.80
N VAL A 126 -17.08 31.19 -7.85
CA VAL A 126 -15.78 31.72 -8.26
C VAL A 126 -15.11 30.76 -9.24
N VAL A 127 -15.35 30.96 -10.54
CA VAL A 127 -14.41 30.47 -11.56
C VAL A 127 -13.19 31.39 -11.49
N ARG A 128 -12.07 30.90 -10.96
CA ARG A 128 -10.80 31.69 -10.94
C ARG A 128 -10.24 31.89 -12.35
N GLY A 129 -10.65 31.05 -13.30
CA GLY A 129 -10.31 31.14 -14.70
C GLY A 129 -10.52 29.81 -15.42
N GLY A 130 -10.35 29.82 -16.74
CA GLY A 130 -10.21 28.61 -17.54
C GLY A 130 -8.74 28.26 -17.74
N LEU A 131 -8.42 26.96 -17.80
CA LEU A 131 -7.15 26.55 -18.38
C LEU A 131 -7.13 26.95 -19.86
N LYS A 132 -5.99 27.43 -20.35
CA LYS A 132 -5.87 27.91 -21.74
C LYS A 132 -6.35 26.82 -22.71
N SER A 133 -7.36 27.15 -23.52
CA SER A 133 -7.81 26.30 -24.60
C SER A 133 -6.70 26.09 -25.63
N TYR A 134 -6.77 24.97 -26.35
CA TYR A 134 -5.87 24.68 -27.47
C TYR A 134 -6.68 24.19 -28.67
N GLN A 135 -6.14 24.38 -29.86
CA GLN A 135 -6.76 23.92 -31.10
C GLN A 135 -6.30 22.48 -31.37
N LYS A 136 -7.25 21.59 -31.67
CA LYS A 136 -6.96 20.24 -32.17
C LYS A 136 -7.98 19.90 -33.25
N ASP A 137 -7.50 19.49 -34.42
CA ASP A 137 -8.34 19.08 -35.56
C ASP A 137 -9.37 20.15 -36.00
N GLY A 138 -9.03 21.44 -35.80
CA GLY A 138 -9.91 22.57 -36.13
C GLY A 138 -10.86 22.99 -35.00
N ASP A 139 -10.95 22.19 -33.94
CA ASP A 139 -11.82 22.45 -32.79
C ASP A 139 -11.06 23.11 -31.63
N VAL A 140 -11.72 24.09 -31.00
CA VAL A 140 -11.21 24.73 -29.77
C VAL A 140 -11.53 23.82 -28.59
N ILE A 141 -10.50 23.19 -28.04
CA ILE A 141 -10.61 22.30 -26.89
C ILE A 141 -10.34 23.08 -25.61
N THR A 142 -11.35 23.18 -24.74
CA THR A 142 -11.20 23.69 -23.37
C THR A 142 -10.48 22.62 -22.53
N ARG A 143 -9.26 22.92 -22.06
CA ARG A 143 -8.45 21.98 -21.26
C ARG A 143 -9.05 21.70 -19.88
N GLY A 144 -9.86 22.63 -19.38
CA GLY A 144 -10.44 22.49 -18.06
C GLY A 144 -10.78 23.80 -17.37
N VAL A 145 -11.32 23.69 -16.17
CA VAL A 145 -11.69 24.81 -15.30
C VAL A 145 -10.85 24.76 -14.04
N VAL A 146 -10.42 25.93 -13.57
CA VAL A 146 -9.79 26.08 -12.26
C VAL A 146 -10.87 26.46 -11.26
N LEU A 147 -11.23 25.52 -10.40
CA LEU A 147 -12.20 25.70 -9.32
C LEU A 147 -11.43 25.98 -8.04
N GLY A 148 -11.73 27.04 -7.29
CA GLY A 148 -10.98 27.31 -6.06
C GLY A 148 -11.72 28.12 -5.01
N GLY A 149 -11.43 27.82 -3.75
CA GLY A 149 -11.93 28.51 -2.56
C GLY A 149 -11.05 29.70 -2.15
N ILE A 150 -11.59 30.61 -1.34
CA ILE A 150 -10.88 31.81 -0.86
C ILE A 150 -9.68 31.51 0.05
N ASP A 151 -9.58 30.27 0.53
CA ASP A 151 -8.48 29.70 1.31
C ASP A 151 -7.22 29.41 0.48
N GLY A 152 -7.30 29.59 -0.84
CA GLY A 152 -6.18 29.38 -1.76
C GLY A 152 -6.17 28.01 -2.41
N LEU A 153 -7.01 27.07 -1.94
CA LEU A 153 -7.14 25.77 -2.58
C LEU A 153 -7.78 25.92 -3.96
N SER A 154 -7.22 25.21 -4.92
CA SER A 154 -7.68 25.14 -6.30
C SER A 154 -7.54 23.73 -6.86
N VAL A 155 -8.51 23.36 -7.69
CA VAL A 155 -8.59 22.10 -8.40
C VAL A 155 -8.65 22.40 -9.88
N GLU A 156 -7.71 21.83 -10.63
CA GLU A 156 -7.74 21.84 -12.09
C GLU A 156 -8.53 20.61 -12.57
N TYR A 157 -9.57 20.84 -13.37
CA TYR A 157 -10.50 19.80 -13.80
C TYR A 157 -10.61 19.72 -15.33
N ASP A 158 -10.32 18.56 -15.93
CA ASP A 158 -10.49 18.31 -17.36
C ASP A 158 -11.97 18.08 -17.70
N THR A 159 -12.52 18.94 -18.56
CA THR A 159 -13.94 18.89 -18.94
C THR A 159 -14.28 17.82 -19.98
N GLN A 160 -13.30 17.18 -20.61
CA GLN A 160 -13.51 16.11 -21.59
C GLN A 160 -13.39 14.73 -20.96
N THR A 161 -12.35 14.51 -20.15
CA THR A 161 -12.10 13.21 -19.52
C THR A 161 -12.68 13.11 -18.12
N MET A 162 -13.26 14.19 -17.60
CA MET A 162 -13.79 14.30 -16.23
C MET A 162 -12.73 13.99 -15.16
N ALA A 163 -11.45 14.21 -15.48
CA ALA A 163 -10.33 13.88 -14.62
C ALA A 163 -9.86 15.09 -13.81
N ILE A 164 -9.42 14.86 -12.58
CA ILE A 164 -8.72 15.88 -11.79
C ILE A 164 -7.27 15.92 -12.25
N LEU A 165 -6.84 17.09 -12.74
CA LEU A 165 -5.51 17.32 -13.27
C LEU A 165 -4.50 17.73 -12.19
N ALA A 166 -4.94 18.53 -11.21
CA ALA A 166 -4.09 19.00 -10.12
C ALA A 166 -4.91 19.50 -8.92
N PHE A 167 -4.28 19.43 -7.73
CA PHE A 167 -4.64 20.20 -6.53
C PHE A 167 -3.51 21.20 -6.26
N ARG A 168 -3.84 22.47 -6.05
CA ARG A 168 -2.87 23.53 -5.74
C ARG A 168 -3.40 24.48 -4.69
#